data_AF-A0AAX3X2K8-F1
#
_entry.id   AF-A0AAX3X2K8-F1
#
_cell.length_a   1.000
_cell.length_b   1.000
_cell.length_c   1.000
_cell.angle_alpha   90.00
_cell.angle_beta   90.00
_cell.angle_gamma   90.00
#
_symmetry.space_group_name_H-M   'P 1'
#
loop_
_entity.id
_entity.type
_entity.pdbx_description
1 polymer ?
#
loop_
_entity_poly.entity_id
_entity_poly.type
_entity_poly.pdbx_seq_one_letter_code
_entity_poly.pdbx_strand_id
1 'polypeptide(L)'
;MKYLVSEERVKYVVEQSKYYGYDGDVLHGLVFVSRKEEADEIAKLLTKNGYPSQMLSGEDSQEQREQAIEKLKDGELTYLVTVDIFNEGIDIPFINQVIMMRKTESVIVFVQQLGRGLRKA
;
A
#
# COMPACT_ATOMS: atom_id res chain seq x y z
N MET A 1 -10.35 17.38 -18.23
CA MET A 1 -8.98 16.82 -18.19
C MET A 1 -8.75 16.18 -16.83
N LYS A 2 -9.17 14.91 -16.62
CA LYS A 2 -9.17 14.27 -15.28
C LYS A 2 -8.88 12.76 -15.25
N TYR A 3 -8.45 12.16 -16.37
CA TYR A 3 -8.32 10.70 -16.50
C TYR A 3 -6.98 10.20 -17.06
N LEU A 4 -6.04 11.08 -17.41
CA LEU A 4 -4.73 10.68 -17.96
C LEU A 4 -3.70 10.28 -16.88
N VAL A 5 -4.01 10.43 -15.59
CA VAL A 5 -3.02 10.35 -14.50
C VAL A 5 -3.14 9.09 -13.64
N SER A 6 -4.04 8.14 -13.95
CA SER A 6 -4.19 6.90 -13.17
C SER A 6 -3.52 5.68 -13.80
N GLU A 7 -3.82 5.33 -15.07
CA GLU A 7 -3.22 4.14 -15.71
C GLU A 7 -1.71 4.27 -15.98
N GLU A 8 -1.27 5.39 -16.57
CA GLU A 8 0.17 5.63 -16.80
C GLU A 8 0.96 5.67 -15.49
N ARG A 9 0.34 6.22 -14.44
CA ARG A 9 0.96 6.31 -13.12
C ARG A 9 1.07 4.96 -12.45
N VAL A 10 0.05 4.09 -12.55
CA VAL A 10 0.12 2.71 -12.06
C VAL A 10 1.18 1.94 -12.82
N LYS A 11 1.27 2.10 -14.15
CA LYS A 11 2.35 1.48 -14.94
C LYS A 11 3.73 1.93 -14.46
N TYR A 12 3.93 3.24 -14.29
CA TYR A 12 5.16 3.80 -13.75
C TYR A 12 5.48 3.24 -12.36
N VAL A 13 4.50 3.19 -11.46
CA VAL A 13 4.67 2.64 -10.11
C VAL A 13 5.08 1.17 -10.14
N VAL A 14 4.45 0.35 -10.98
CA VAL A 14 4.80 -1.06 -11.16
C VAL A 14 6.22 -1.21 -11.71
N GLU A 15 6.61 -0.38 -12.68
CA GLU A 15 7.95 -0.38 -13.26
C GLU A 15 9.01 -0.02 -12.21
N GLN A 16 8.78 1.05 -11.43
CA GLN A 16 9.68 1.46 -10.36
C GLN A 16 9.73 0.43 -9.23
N SER A 17 8.60 -0.17 -8.86
CA SER A 17 8.55 -1.26 -7.88
C SER A 17 9.44 -2.44 -8.29
N LYS A 18 9.43 -2.83 -9.58
CA LYS A 18 10.32 -3.86 -10.11
C LYS A 18 11.78 -3.43 -10.12
N TYR A 19 12.05 -2.16 -10.46
CA TYR A 19 13.41 -1.62 -10.53
C TYR A 19 14.10 -1.59 -9.17
N TYR A 20 13.41 -1.10 -8.14
CA TYR A 20 13.93 -1.04 -6.78
C TYR A 20 13.81 -2.37 -6.03
N GLY A 21 12.91 -3.25 -6.46
CA GLY A 21 12.69 -4.57 -5.88
C GLY A 21 12.03 -4.53 -4.50
N TYR A 22 12.00 -5.68 -3.85
CA TYR A 22 11.55 -5.88 -2.47
C TYR A 22 12.44 -6.92 -1.80
N ASP A 23 12.46 -6.95 -0.46
CA ASP A 23 13.25 -7.90 0.31
C ASP A 23 12.45 -9.21 0.55
N GLY A 24 13.02 -10.36 0.19
CA GLY A 24 12.39 -11.68 0.35
C GLY A 24 11.78 -12.29 -0.92
N ASP A 25 11.06 -13.41 -0.76
CA ASP A 25 10.53 -14.20 -1.88
C ASP A 25 9.13 -13.75 -2.34
N VAL A 26 8.31 -13.25 -1.42
CA VAL A 26 6.92 -12.83 -1.65
C VAL A 26 6.79 -11.33 -1.43
N LEU A 27 6.14 -10.61 -2.35
CA LEU A 27 5.93 -9.18 -2.24
C LEU A 27 4.74 -8.88 -1.30
N HIS A 28 5.03 -8.13 -0.23
CA HIS A 28 4.06 -7.63 0.73
C HIS A 28 4.11 -6.10 0.73
N GLY A 29 3.38 -5.51 -0.21
CA GLY A 29 3.47 -4.08 -0.50
C GLY A 29 2.40 -3.24 0.19
N LEU A 30 2.77 -2.01 0.52
CA LEU A 30 1.85 -0.98 1.02
C LEU A 30 1.92 0.28 0.16
N VAL A 31 0.78 0.75 -0.33
CA VAL A 31 0.68 1.92 -1.22
C VAL A 31 -0.09 3.04 -0.52
N PHE A 32 0.55 4.19 -0.37
CA PHE A 32 -0.06 5.38 0.23
C PHE A 32 -0.57 6.35 -0.82
N VAL A 33 -1.85 6.71 -0.70
CA VAL A 33 -2.51 7.70 -1.56
C VAL A 33 -3.15 8.81 -0.73
N SER A 34 -3.62 9.87 -1.38
CA SER A 34 -4.18 11.04 -0.67
C SER A 34 -5.70 10.99 -0.49
N ARG A 35 -6.40 10.18 -1.30
CA ARG A 35 -7.87 10.18 -1.37
C ARG A 35 -8.40 8.75 -1.46
N LYS A 36 -9.58 8.50 -0.87
CA LYS A 36 -10.19 7.17 -0.85
C LYS A 36 -10.62 6.71 -2.24
N GLU A 37 -11.14 7.63 -3.04
CA GLU A 37 -11.53 7.36 -4.43
C GLU A 37 -10.32 6.94 -5.26
N GLU A 38 -9.18 7.62 -5.03
CA GLU A 38 -7.91 7.28 -5.68
C GLU A 38 -7.40 5.90 -5.23
N ALA A 39 -7.58 5.56 -3.95
CA ALA A 39 -7.18 4.27 -3.39
C ALA A 39 -7.91 3.10 -4.05
N ASP A 40 -9.24 3.22 -4.20
CA ASP A 40 -10.07 2.22 -4.85
C ASP A 40 -9.73 2.06 -6.34
N GLU A 41 -9.57 3.17 -7.07
CA GLU A 41 -9.16 3.13 -8.48
C GLU A 41 -7.78 2.48 -8.66
N ILE A 42 -6.80 2.84 -7.82
CA ILE A 42 -5.45 2.27 -7.89
C ILE A 42 -5.45 0.78 -7.55
N ALA A 43 -6.19 0.35 -6.52
CA ALA A 43 -6.28 -1.07 -6.16
C ALA A 43 -6.86 -1.90 -7.32
N LYS A 44 -7.91 -1.40 -7.98
CA LYS A 44 -8.49 -2.04 -9.18
C LYS A 44 -7.50 -2.10 -10.34
N LEU A 45 -6.78 -1.02 -10.60
CA LEU A 45 -5.79 -0.96 -11.68
C LEU A 45 -4.58 -1.88 -11.40
N LEU A 46 -4.07 -1.92 -10.18
CA LEU A 46 -2.99 -2.85 -9.79
C LEU A 46 -3.44 -4.31 -9.98
N THR A 47 -4.65 -4.65 -9.52
CA THR A 47 -5.23 -5.98 -9.70
C THR A 47 -5.35 -6.35 -11.17
N LYS A 48 -5.82 -5.43 -12.02
CA LYS A 48 -5.89 -5.60 -13.48
C LYS A 48 -4.51 -5.83 -14.12
N ASN A 49 -3.44 -5.30 -13.52
CA ASN A 49 -2.07 -5.46 -13.98
C ASN A 49 -1.35 -6.67 -13.35
N GLY A 50 -2.08 -7.59 -12.69
CA GLY A 50 -1.51 -8.82 -12.13
C GLY A 50 -0.97 -8.70 -10.72
N TYR A 51 -1.32 -7.63 -10.00
CA TYR A 51 -0.98 -7.42 -8.61
C TYR A 51 -2.27 -7.35 -7.78
N PRO A 52 -2.80 -8.50 -7.31
CA PRO A 52 -3.99 -8.53 -6.47
C PRO A 52 -3.88 -7.49 -5.35
N SER A 53 -4.81 -6.54 -5.30
CA SER A 53 -4.72 -5.39 -4.41
C SER A 53 -6.07 -5.04 -3.83
N GLN A 54 -6.07 -4.59 -2.58
CA GLN A 54 -7.27 -4.17 -1.88
C GLN A 54 -7.09 -2.78 -1.29
N MET A 55 -8.13 -1.95 -1.40
CA MET A 55 -8.19 -0.66 -0.71
C MET A 55 -8.56 -0.87 0.76
N LEU A 56 -7.87 -0.17 1.66
CA LEU A 56 -8.14 -0.19 3.09
C LEU A 56 -8.04 1.22 3.69
N SER A 57 -9.03 1.58 4.50
CA SER A 57 -9.17 2.91 5.10
C SER A 57 -9.46 2.83 6.60
N GLY A 58 -9.38 3.97 7.27
CA GLY A 58 -9.74 4.10 8.68
C GLY A 58 -11.22 3.86 9.02
N GLU A 59 -12.11 3.88 8.01
CA GLU A 59 -13.53 3.59 8.20
C GLU A 59 -13.83 2.09 8.17
N ASP A 60 -12.89 1.26 7.70
CA ASP A 60 -13.06 -0.19 7.69
C ASP A 60 -13.02 -0.72 9.12
N SER A 61 -13.91 -1.66 9.42
CA SER A 61 -13.95 -2.29 10.74
C SER A 61 -12.66 -3.03 11.05
N GLN A 62 -12.37 -3.20 12.34
CA GLN A 62 -11.18 -3.94 12.79
C GLN A 62 -11.07 -5.32 12.13
N GLU A 63 -12.18 -6.05 12.05
CA GLU A 63 -12.25 -7.37 11.41
C GLU A 63 -11.88 -7.32 9.92
N GLN A 64 -12.41 -6.35 9.16
CA GLN A 64 -12.08 -6.19 7.74
C GLN A 64 -10.59 -5.89 7.53
N ARG A 65 -10.00 -5.12 8.44
CA ARG A 65 -8.57 -4.77 8.40
C ARG A 65 -7.71 -5.99 8.69
N GLU A 66 -8.03 -6.75 9.72
CA GLU A 66 -7.33 -8.00 10.06
C GLU A 66 -7.41 -9.02 8.92
N GLN A 67 -8.60 -9.18 8.31
CA GLN A 67 -8.78 -10.05 7.15
C GLN A 67 -7.93 -9.61 5.95
N ALA A 68 -7.88 -8.31 5.65
CA ALA A 68 -7.07 -7.80 4.55
C ALA A 68 -5.56 -7.99 4.80
N ILE A 69 -5.13 -7.85 6.06
CA ILE A 69 -3.74 -8.06 6.49
C ILE A 69 -3.36 -9.54 6.37
N GLU A 70 -4.21 -10.47 6.81
CA GLU A 70 -3.93 -11.91 6.66
C GLU A 70 -3.89 -12.31 5.18
N LYS A 71 -4.78 -11.80 4.33
CA LYS A 71 -4.70 -12.03 2.87
C LYS A 71 -3.40 -11.51 2.25
N LEU A 72 -2.89 -10.37 2.72
CA LEU A 72 -1.59 -9.86 2.30
C LEU A 72 -0.48 -10.82 2.74
N LYS A 73 -0.46 -11.20 4.01
CA LYS A 73 0.52 -12.11 4.59
C LYS A 73 0.61 -13.45 3.85
N ASP A 74 -0.54 -14.03 3.52
CA ASP A 74 -0.64 -15.31 2.81
C ASP A 74 -0.31 -15.20 1.31
N GLY A 75 -0.11 -13.98 0.80
CA GLY A 75 0.21 -13.71 -0.61
C GLY A 75 -1.00 -13.75 -1.54
N GLU A 76 -2.22 -13.84 -0.99
CA GLU A 76 -3.46 -13.66 -1.78
C GLU A 76 -3.57 -12.23 -2.31
N LEU A 77 -3.11 -11.26 -1.52
CA LEU A 77 -2.90 -9.88 -1.94
C LEU A 77 -1.40 -9.61 -2.06
N THR A 78 -1.06 -8.76 -3.02
CA THR A 78 0.28 -8.21 -3.21
C THR A 78 0.40 -6.80 -2.65
N TYR A 79 -0.66 -5.99 -2.75
CA TYR A 79 -0.68 -4.65 -2.18
C TYR A 79 -1.93 -4.36 -1.35
N LEU A 80 -1.72 -3.68 -0.22
CA LEU A 80 -2.76 -2.88 0.40
C LEU A 80 -2.61 -1.42 -0.04
N VAL A 81 -3.69 -0.81 -0.51
CA VAL A 81 -3.73 0.60 -0.93
C VAL A 81 -4.50 1.38 0.11
N THR A 82 -3.88 2.38 0.71
CA THR A 82 -4.43 3.01 1.91
C THR A 82 -4.32 4.52 1.96
N VAL A 83 -5.28 5.11 2.67
CA VAL A 83 -5.23 6.48 3.17
C VAL A 83 -5.01 6.40 4.67
N ASP A 84 -3.75 6.59 5.09
CA ASP A 84 -3.39 6.97 6.47
C ASP A 84 -3.63 5.94 7.59
N ILE A 85 -3.69 4.64 7.27
CA ILE A 85 -4.01 3.57 8.24
C ILE A 85 -3.00 3.42 9.42
N PHE A 86 -1.77 3.90 9.28
CA PHE A 86 -0.77 3.81 10.34
C PHE A 86 -1.06 4.71 11.55
N ASN A 87 -1.95 5.69 11.42
CA ASN A 87 -2.36 6.52 12.54
C ASN A 87 -3.27 5.78 13.54
N GLU A 88 -3.74 4.58 13.21
CA GLU A 88 -4.74 3.84 14.00
C GLU A 88 -4.16 2.68 14.82
N GLY A 89 -2.83 2.55 14.87
CA GLY A 89 -2.16 1.53 15.68
C GLY A 89 -2.11 0.13 15.04
N ILE A 90 -2.31 0.05 13.72
CA ILE A 90 -2.14 -1.18 12.95
C ILE A 90 -0.66 -1.42 12.67
N ASP A 91 -0.18 -2.59 13.11
CA ASP A 91 1.19 -3.06 12.93
C ASP A 91 1.23 -4.17 11.87
N ILE A 92 2.10 -4.02 10.87
CA ILE A 92 2.25 -4.98 9.75
C ILE A 92 3.75 -5.24 9.53
N PRO A 93 4.38 -6.06 10.40
CA PRO A 93 5.84 -6.17 10.48
C PRO A 93 6.48 -6.86 9.28
N PHE A 94 5.69 -7.54 8.45
CA PHE A 94 6.14 -8.28 7.27
C PHE A 94 6.09 -7.46 5.97
N ILE A 95 5.69 -6.17 6.02
CA ILE A 95 5.76 -5.29 4.84
C ILE A 95 7.21 -5.16 4.38
N ASN A 96 7.46 -5.47 3.11
CA ASN A 96 8.79 -5.42 2.50
C ASN A 96 8.90 -4.42 1.35
N GLN A 97 7.80 -3.74 1.02
CA GLN A 97 7.81 -2.64 0.05
C GLN A 97 6.78 -1.56 0.42
N VAL A 98 7.19 -0.29 0.33
CA VAL A 98 6.30 0.83 0.58
C VAL A 98 6.38 1.84 -0.57
N ILE A 99 5.23 2.14 -1.16
CA ILE A 99 5.09 3.02 -2.31
C ILE A 99 4.33 4.28 -1.90
N MET A 100 4.93 5.43 -2.19
CA MET A 100 4.33 6.73 -1.92
C MET A 100 3.75 7.36 -3.20
N MET A 101 2.44 7.28 -3.35
CA MET A 101 1.68 7.95 -4.41
C MET A 101 1.10 9.29 -3.94
N ARG A 102 1.68 9.91 -2.92
CA ARG A 102 1.40 11.30 -2.55
C ARG A 102 2.70 12.05 -2.30
N LYS A 103 2.68 13.36 -2.52
CA LYS A 103 3.74 14.23 -1.98
C LYS A 103 3.56 14.24 -0.46
N THR A 104 4.45 13.57 0.26
CA THR A 104 4.45 13.62 1.72
C THR A 104 4.89 15.02 2.15
N GLU A 105 4.12 15.69 3.00
CA GLU A 105 4.54 17.00 3.55
C GLU A 105 5.77 16.89 4.47
N SER A 106 6.02 15.70 5.03
CA SER A 106 7.24 15.38 5.77
C SER A 106 7.60 13.90 5.69
N VAL A 107 8.66 13.60 4.96
CA VAL A 107 9.28 12.25 4.89
C VAL A 107 9.73 11.77 6.28
N ILE A 108 10.09 12.69 7.17
CA ILE A 108 10.56 12.37 8.53
C ILE A 108 9.45 11.74 9.37
N VAL A 109 8.25 12.30 9.37
CA VAL A 109 7.10 11.76 10.13
C VAL A 109 6.73 10.37 9.60
N PHE A 110 6.77 10.20 8.27
CA PHE A 110 6.52 8.91 7.65
C PHE A 110 7.56 7.83 8.05
N VAL A 111 8.86 8.16 8.02
CA VAL A 111 9.92 7.23 8.46
C VAL A 111 9.77 6.88 9.95
N GLN A 112 9.32 7.82 10.79
CA GLN A 112 9.04 7.55 12.19
C GLN A 112 7.83 6.63 12.41
N GLN A 113 6.80 6.73 11.56
CA GLN A 113 5.65 5.83 11.59
C GLN A 113 6.00 4.43 11.07
N LEU A 114 6.75 4.34 9.96
CA LEU A 114 7.33 3.08 9.48
C LEU A 114 8.23 2.45 10.54
N GLY A 115 9.11 3.21 11.19
CA GLY A 115 10.00 2.70 12.23
C GLY A 115 9.28 2.20 13.49
N ARG A 116 8.00 2.53 13.67
CA ARG A 116 7.15 1.94 14.71
C ARG A 116 6.50 0.63 14.25
N GLY A 117 6.11 0.52 12.97
CA GLY A 117 5.53 -0.70 12.37
C GLY A 117 6.55 -1.71 11.79
N LEU A 118 7.84 -1.39 11.81
CA LEU A 118 8.94 -2.24 11.31
C LEU A 118 9.89 -2.69 12.41
N ARG A 119 9.50 -2.62 13.69
CA ARG A 119 10.36 -3.14 14.75
C ARG A 119 10.50 -4.64 14.58
N LYS A 120 11.72 -5.09 14.27
CA LYS A 120 12.10 -6.49 14.44
C LYS A 120 11.82 -6.89 15.89
N ALA A 121 11.00 -7.93 16.06
CA ALA A 121 10.92 -8.67 17.32
C ALA A 121 12.29 -9.24 17.69
#